data_AF-A0A6B1ADJ0-F1
#
_entry.id   AF-A0A6B1ADJ0-F1
#
_cell.length_a   1.000
_cell.length_b   1.000
_cell.length_c   1.000
_cell.angle_alpha   90.00
_cell.angle_beta   90.00
_cell.angle_gamma   90.00
#
_symmetry.space_group_name_H-M   'P 1'
#
loop_
_entity.id
_entity.type
_entity.pdbx_description
1 polymer ?
#
loop_
_entity_poly.entity_id
_entity_poly.type
_entity_poly.pdbx_seq_one_letter_code
_entity_poly.pdbx_strand_id
1 'polypeptide(L)'
;MSRRTSCGLLGLAAGIVAGWPAEVAAQRPDDTAAARPQETVALDMASEDWATAEGALREALRIPRAERGPALRSAMIAALEAQGVGLDRRGVSAPSYEALADYVGVLLEEVRAMGDPAAIPALVRSPAFGIREAVALADLGPAAMPQALQVATSPESGGHLVADGLLALRVMVEVWGGPEALPRDRYRELVDAAALYLDGPGERYAELTSSSMWRIGAVLGWAIDLAGVLGDPGLRARLEEIAADRAVTRALGVTEEDPIPVLDLQARAAAALAGEPPNPRPESVRPGGAFYRNGRDPRGRSRRTLPGGVGIAG
;
A
#
# COMPACT_ATOMS: atom_id res chain seq x y z
N MET A 1 14.64 75.30 29.65
CA MET A 1 14.65 75.09 28.19
C MET A 1 13.58 74.04 27.88
N SER A 2 12.68 74.09 26.90
CA SER A 2 12.15 75.10 25.99
C SER A 2 10.95 74.40 25.31
N ARG A 3 9.77 75.06 25.28
CA ARG A 3 8.61 74.91 24.35
C ARG A 3 7.93 73.52 24.25
N ARG A 4 6.65 73.31 24.63
CA ARG A 4 5.36 73.77 24.06
C ARG A 4 5.32 73.87 22.52
N THR A 5 4.58 72.98 21.87
CA THR A 5 3.68 73.36 20.75
C THR A 5 2.53 72.36 20.59
N SER A 6 1.33 72.93 20.47
CA SER A 6 0.01 72.33 20.23
C SER A 6 -0.28 72.18 18.73
N CYS A 7 -1.54 71.81 18.44
CA CYS A 7 -2.28 71.78 17.16
C CYS A 7 -2.18 70.42 16.44
N GLY A 8 -3.26 69.66 16.18
CA GLY A 8 -4.67 70.02 16.00
C GLY A 8 -5.00 69.96 14.50
N LEU A 9 -5.86 69.04 14.08
CA LEU A 9 -6.82 69.24 12.99
C LEU A 9 -7.77 68.04 12.83
N LEU A 10 -9.04 68.38 12.92
CA LEU A 10 -10.20 67.63 12.48
C LEU A 10 -10.12 67.36 10.97
N GLY A 11 -10.53 66.16 10.57
CA GLY A 11 -10.81 65.78 9.19
C GLY A 11 -12.01 64.85 9.14
N LEU A 12 -13.21 65.44 9.05
CA LEU A 12 -14.45 64.79 8.63
C LEU A 12 -14.30 64.28 7.19
N ALA A 13 -14.59 63.00 6.96
CA ALA A 13 -15.07 62.52 5.66
C ALA A 13 -16.17 61.49 5.90
N ALA A 14 -17.40 61.96 5.71
CA ALA A 14 -18.60 61.16 5.57
C ALA A 14 -18.74 60.65 4.12
N GLY A 15 -19.41 59.51 3.94
CA GLY A 15 -19.79 58.94 2.65
C GLY A 15 -18.70 58.02 2.10
N ILE A 16 -18.97 56.79 1.67
CA ILE A 16 -20.08 56.34 0.84
C ILE A 16 -20.40 54.88 1.21
N VAL A 17 -21.64 54.63 1.61
CA VAL A 17 -22.27 53.30 1.53
C VAL A 17 -22.50 53.04 0.04
N ALA A 18 -21.56 52.39 -0.63
CA ALA A 18 -21.76 51.84 -1.96
C ALA A 18 -22.03 50.35 -1.77
N GLY A 19 -23.30 49.98 -1.99
CA GLY A 19 -23.74 48.60 -1.99
C GLY A 19 -22.86 47.74 -2.87
N TRP A 20 -22.34 46.66 -2.29
CA TRP A 20 -21.90 45.53 -3.08
C TRP A 20 -23.13 44.97 -3.80
N PRO A 21 -23.11 44.86 -5.14
CA PRO A 21 -24.16 44.16 -5.85
C PRO A 21 -24.14 42.70 -5.38
N ALA A 22 -25.28 42.23 -4.90
CA ALA A 22 -25.56 40.85 -4.55
C ALA A 22 -25.66 39.94 -5.80
N GLU A 23 -24.83 40.18 -6.81
CA GLU A 23 -24.85 39.53 -8.14
C GLU A 23 -23.58 38.72 -8.42
N VAL A 24 -22.85 38.32 -7.37
CA VAL A 24 -22.02 37.12 -7.43
C VAL A 24 -22.79 35.99 -6.73
N ALA A 25 -24.03 35.78 -7.17
CA ALA A 25 -24.64 34.47 -7.08
C ALA A 25 -23.74 33.57 -7.93
N ALA A 26 -22.89 32.82 -7.24
CA ALA A 26 -22.04 31.79 -7.81
C ALA A 26 -22.83 31.03 -8.87
N GLN A 27 -22.46 31.24 -10.13
CA GLN A 27 -22.74 30.32 -11.21
C GLN A 27 -22.12 29.00 -10.76
N ARG A 28 -22.91 28.14 -10.13
CA ARG A 28 -22.66 26.71 -10.17
C ARG A 28 -22.62 26.41 -11.67
N PRO A 29 -21.49 25.94 -12.23
CA PRO A 29 -21.53 25.44 -13.59
C PRO A 29 -22.67 24.43 -13.64
N ASP A 30 -23.63 24.66 -14.53
CA ASP A 30 -24.71 23.72 -14.78
C ASP A 30 -24.07 22.35 -15.05
N ASP A 31 -24.30 21.39 -14.16
CA ASP A 31 -23.90 19.98 -14.27
C ASP A 31 -24.63 19.25 -15.43
N THR A 32 -25.19 19.99 -16.39
CA THR A 32 -25.90 19.48 -17.57
C THR A 32 -25.02 19.40 -18.81
N ALA A 33 -23.70 19.29 -18.66
CA ALA A 33 -22.87 18.78 -19.75
C ALA A 33 -23.36 17.35 -20.06
N ALA A 34 -23.79 17.11 -21.29
CA ALA A 34 -24.27 15.78 -21.70
C ALA A 34 -23.20 14.73 -21.33
N ALA A 35 -23.61 13.70 -20.58
CA ALA A 35 -22.70 12.63 -20.16
C ALA A 35 -22.01 12.06 -21.41
N ARG A 36 -20.67 12.07 -21.41
CA ARG A 36 -19.92 11.51 -22.55
C ARG A 36 -20.14 10.00 -22.60
N PRO A 37 -20.06 9.38 -23.79
CA PRO A 37 -20.08 7.92 -23.90
C PRO A 37 -18.96 7.31 -23.05
N GLN A 38 -19.25 6.24 -22.32
CA GLN A 38 -18.27 5.57 -21.44
C GLN A 38 -17.05 5.08 -22.21
N GLU A 39 -17.21 4.73 -23.49
CA GLU A 39 -16.14 4.35 -24.39
C GLU A 39 -15.14 5.49 -24.59
N THR A 40 -15.62 6.73 -24.67
CA THR A 40 -14.75 7.90 -24.79
C THR A 40 -14.00 8.16 -23.48
N VAL A 41 -14.69 8.04 -22.34
CA VAL A 41 -14.05 8.14 -21.02
C VAL A 41 -12.97 7.07 -20.85
N ALA A 42 -13.26 5.82 -21.26
CA ALA A 42 -12.32 4.71 -21.22
C ALA A 42 -11.06 4.95 -22.08
N LEU A 43 -11.22 5.51 -23.28
CA LEU A 43 -10.10 5.89 -24.14
C LEU A 43 -9.24 6.99 -23.50
N ASP A 44 -9.86 8.02 -22.92
CA ASP A 44 -9.15 9.13 -22.28
C ASP A 44 -8.37 8.67 -21.04
N MET A 45 -8.83 7.64 -20.32
CA MET A 45 -8.08 7.05 -19.19
C MET A 45 -6.74 6.44 -19.61
N ALA A 46 -6.61 6.01 -20.87
CA ALA A 46 -5.36 5.50 -21.43
C ALA A 46 -4.43 6.59 -21.98
N SER A 47 -4.83 7.87 -21.88
CA SER A 47 -4.04 8.99 -22.38
C SER A 47 -2.69 9.10 -21.66
N GLU A 48 -1.65 9.43 -22.42
CA GLU A 48 -0.34 9.80 -21.88
C GLU A 48 -0.38 11.18 -21.20
N ASP A 49 -1.30 12.06 -21.61
CA ASP A 49 -1.54 13.33 -20.94
C ASP A 49 -2.23 13.11 -19.60
N TRP A 50 -1.56 13.49 -18.52
CA TRP A 50 -2.06 13.34 -17.17
C TRP A 50 -3.37 14.10 -16.98
N ALA A 51 -3.49 15.36 -17.39
CA ALA A 51 -4.73 16.11 -17.15
C ALA A 51 -5.96 15.44 -17.79
N THR A 52 -5.79 14.85 -18.97
CA THR A 52 -6.81 14.04 -19.64
C THR A 52 -7.15 12.77 -18.87
N ALA A 53 -6.16 11.97 -18.47
CA ALA A 53 -6.40 10.74 -17.70
C ALA A 53 -7.04 11.01 -16.33
N GLU A 54 -6.65 12.11 -15.67
CA GLU A 54 -7.27 12.57 -14.41
C GLU A 54 -8.74 12.92 -14.61
N GLY A 55 -9.01 13.74 -15.63
CA GLY A 55 -10.35 14.19 -15.97
C GLY A 55 -11.25 13.00 -16.26
N ALA A 56 -10.75 12.03 -17.02
CA ALA A 56 -11.44 10.79 -17.34
C ALA A 56 -11.74 9.95 -16.09
N LEU A 57 -10.79 9.78 -15.17
CA LEU A 57 -11.07 9.10 -13.91
C LEU A 57 -12.16 9.82 -13.11
N ARG A 58 -12.07 11.15 -12.94
CA ARG A 58 -13.09 11.93 -12.21
C ARG A 58 -14.46 11.81 -12.86
N GLU A 59 -14.53 11.79 -14.19
CA GLU A 59 -15.77 11.56 -14.93
C GLU A 59 -16.32 10.15 -14.69
N ALA A 60 -15.46 9.13 -14.74
CA ALA A 60 -15.82 7.75 -14.46
C ALA A 60 -16.34 7.54 -13.03
N LEU A 61 -15.83 8.28 -12.05
CA LEU A 61 -16.29 8.23 -10.66
C LEU A 61 -17.71 8.78 -10.46
N ARG A 62 -18.18 9.66 -11.35
CA ARG A 62 -19.57 10.16 -11.32
C ARG A 62 -20.57 9.11 -11.80
N ILE A 63 -20.11 8.11 -12.55
CA ILE A 63 -20.93 6.99 -13.00
C ILE A 63 -21.04 5.98 -11.84
N PRO A 64 -22.27 5.63 -11.39
CA PRO A 64 -22.46 4.62 -10.35
C PRO A 64 -21.73 3.32 -10.70
N ARG A 65 -21.06 2.69 -9.72
CA ARG A 65 -20.26 1.47 -9.95
C ARG A 65 -21.04 0.36 -10.68
N ALA A 66 -22.34 0.23 -10.38
CA ALA A 66 -23.23 -0.75 -11.00
C ALA A 66 -23.54 -0.48 -12.49
N GLU A 67 -23.34 0.75 -12.96
CA GLU A 67 -23.62 1.21 -14.34
C GLU A 67 -22.36 1.29 -15.21
N ARG A 68 -21.18 1.04 -14.64
CA ARG A 68 -19.92 1.06 -15.39
C ARG A 68 -19.79 -0.18 -16.28
N GLY A 69 -19.78 0.06 -17.59
CA GLY A 69 -19.66 -0.97 -18.60
C GLY A 69 -18.26 -1.63 -18.64
N PRO A 70 -18.13 -2.74 -19.39
CA PRO A 70 -16.88 -3.50 -19.46
C PRO A 70 -15.68 -2.69 -19.96
N ALA A 71 -15.89 -1.77 -20.91
CA ALA A 71 -14.82 -0.92 -21.45
C ALA A 71 -14.22 -0.02 -20.36
N LEU A 72 -15.06 0.62 -19.55
CA LEU A 72 -14.63 1.51 -18.48
C LEU A 72 -13.94 0.75 -17.34
N ARG A 73 -14.47 -0.43 -16.97
CA ARG A 73 -13.83 -1.33 -15.99
C ARG A 73 -12.45 -1.77 -16.45
N SER A 74 -12.33 -2.19 -17.71
CA SER A 74 -11.05 -2.59 -18.30
C SER A 74 -10.05 -1.43 -18.36
N ALA A 75 -10.51 -0.22 -18.69
CA ALA A 75 -9.67 0.96 -18.72
C ALA A 75 -9.15 1.33 -17.32
N MET A 76 -9.95 1.20 -16.26
CA MET A 76 -9.49 1.39 -14.88
C MET A 76 -8.42 0.37 -14.48
N ILE A 77 -8.60 -0.91 -14.83
CA ILE A 77 -7.61 -1.97 -14.57
C ILE A 77 -6.29 -1.67 -15.30
N ALA A 78 -6.38 -1.35 -16.60
CA ALA A 78 -5.22 -1.00 -17.42
C ALA A 78 -4.52 0.27 -16.93
N ALA A 79 -5.28 1.27 -16.48
CA ALA A 79 -4.74 2.50 -15.91
C ALA A 79 -3.95 2.25 -14.63
N LEU A 80 -4.42 1.33 -13.76
CA LEU A 80 -3.69 0.90 -12.57
C LEU A 80 -2.41 0.13 -12.93
N GLU A 81 -2.51 -0.83 -13.85
CA GLU A 81 -1.36 -1.61 -14.32
C GLU A 81 -0.26 -0.71 -14.91
N ALA A 82 -0.65 0.32 -15.67
CA ALA A 82 0.28 1.29 -16.23
C ALA A 82 1.04 2.09 -15.16
N GLN A 83 0.49 2.26 -13.95
CA GLN A 83 1.23 2.90 -12.84
C GLN A 83 2.26 1.95 -12.22
N GLY A 84 2.01 0.64 -12.21
CA GLY A 84 2.95 -0.37 -11.70
C GLY A 84 4.21 -0.55 -12.55
N VAL A 85 4.17 -0.15 -13.84
CA VAL A 85 5.28 -0.36 -14.80
C VAL A 85 6.24 0.85 -14.89
N GLY A 86 5.97 1.93 -14.16
CA GLY A 86 6.93 3.03 -14.01
C GLY A 86 6.39 4.39 -14.48
N LEU A 87 6.46 5.34 -13.55
CA LEU A 87 6.14 6.75 -13.75
C LEU A 87 7.19 7.49 -14.58
N ASP A 88 8.36 6.87 -14.80
CA ASP A 88 9.50 7.46 -15.51
C ASP A 88 9.28 7.61 -17.02
N ARG A 89 8.17 7.10 -17.57
CA ARG A 89 7.89 7.15 -19.02
C ARG A 89 6.97 8.28 -19.46
N ARG A 90 6.32 9.00 -18.54
CA ARG A 90 5.44 10.12 -18.90
C ARG A 90 6.25 11.40 -19.03
N GLY A 91 6.83 11.60 -20.21
CA GLY A 91 7.33 12.92 -20.60
C GLY A 91 6.19 13.92 -20.58
N VAL A 92 6.46 15.13 -20.06
CA VAL A 92 5.55 16.28 -19.84
C VAL A 92 4.91 16.32 -18.44
N SER A 93 5.07 17.47 -17.76
CA SER A 93 4.47 17.88 -16.47
C SER A 93 4.04 16.73 -15.56
N ALA A 94 5.02 16.00 -15.01
CA ALA A 94 4.75 14.99 -14.01
C ALA A 94 3.92 15.61 -12.87
N PRO A 95 2.81 14.97 -12.44
CA PRO A 95 2.07 15.39 -11.27
C PRO A 95 2.98 15.59 -10.06
N SER A 96 2.55 16.38 -9.09
CA SER A 96 3.13 16.25 -7.75
C SER A 96 2.95 14.81 -7.26
N TYR A 97 3.90 14.33 -6.46
CA TYR A 97 3.81 13.00 -5.84
C TYR A 97 2.47 12.78 -5.12
N GLU A 98 1.94 13.83 -4.48
CA GLU A 98 0.65 13.81 -3.78
C GLU A 98 -0.52 13.58 -4.75
N ALA A 99 -0.59 14.31 -5.87
CA ALA A 99 -1.66 14.16 -6.86
C ALA A 99 -1.65 12.77 -7.49
N LEU A 100 -0.46 12.23 -7.72
CA LEU A 100 -0.29 10.88 -8.22
C LEU A 100 -0.72 9.83 -7.19
N ALA A 101 -0.32 9.98 -5.92
CA ALA A 101 -0.70 9.07 -4.86
C ALA A 101 -2.22 9.03 -4.67
N ASP A 102 -2.89 10.19 -4.75
CA ASP A 102 -4.35 10.29 -4.73
C ASP A 102 -4.98 9.59 -5.95
N TYR A 103 -4.44 9.80 -7.16
CA TYR A 103 -4.91 9.13 -8.37
C TYR A 103 -4.81 7.60 -8.28
N VAL A 104 -3.65 7.08 -7.89
CA VAL A 104 -3.41 5.64 -7.68
C VAL A 104 -4.33 5.10 -6.59
N GLY A 105 -4.46 5.81 -5.47
CA GLY A 105 -5.31 5.40 -4.36
C GLY A 105 -6.77 5.25 -4.75
N VAL A 106 -7.28 6.18 -5.55
CA VAL A 106 -8.66 6.12 -6.08
C VAL A 106 -8.81 4.96 -7.06
N LEU A 107 -7.90 4.80 -8.03
CA LEU A 107 -7.94 3.66 -8.97
C LEU A 107 -7.92 2.32 -8.24
N LEU A 108 -7.04 2.19 -7.24
CA LEU A 108 -6.89 0.97 -6.47
C LEU A 108 -8.16 0.64 -5.68
N GLU A 109 -8.81 1.65 -5.10
CA GLU A 109 -10.11 1.46 -4.43
C GLU A 109 -11.19 0.99 -5.41
N GLU A 110 -11.28 1.61 -6.58
CA GLU A 110 -12.28 1.25 -7.58
C GLU A 110 -12.03 -0.15 -8.16
N VAL A 111 -10.80 -0.47 -8.55
CA VAL A 111 -10.41 -1.77 -9.12
C VAL A 111 -10.66 -2.90 -8.12
N ARG A 112 -10.32 -2.69 -6.84
CA ARG A 112 -10.65 -3.64 -5.77
C ARG A 112 -12.15 -3.84 -5.62
N ALA A 113 -12.91 -2.75 -5.62
CA ALA A 113 -14.37 -2.81 -5.43
C ALA A 113 -15.10 -3.51 -6.59
N MET A 114 -14.46 -3.69 -7.75
CA MET A 114 -15.06 -4.40 -8.89
C MET A 114 -15.20 -5.91 -8.67
N GLY A 115 -14.36 -6.51 -7.80
CA GLY A 115 -14.32 -7.96 -7.61
C GLY A 115 -14.08 -8.73 -8.91
N ASP A 116 -13.33 -8.13 -9.84
CA ASP A 116 -13.11 -8.68 -11.19
C ASP A 116 -11.84 -9.53 -11.23
N PRO A 117 -11.90 -10.82 -11.62
CA PRO A 117 -10.70 -11.63 -11.81
C PRO A 117 -9.71 -11.06 -12.82
N ALA A 118 -10.16 -10.25 -13.79
CA ALA A 118 -9.27 -9.56 -14.72
C ALA A 118 -8.36 -8.52 -14.04
N ALA A 119 -8.70 -8.09 -12.82
CA ALA A 119 -7.92 -7.13 -12.04
C ALA A 119 -6.72 -7.73 -11.31
N ILE A 120 -6.64 -9.07 -11.19
CA ILE A 120 -5.58 -9.75 -10.42
C ILE A 120 -4.18 -9.26 -10.83
N PRO A 121 -3.80 -9.17 -12.12
CA PRO A 121 -2.46 -8.74 -12.50
C PRO A 121 -2.13 -7.32 -12.04
N ALA A 122 -3.10 -6.40 -12.19
CA ALA A 122 -2.95 -5.00 -11.81
C ALA A 122 -2.86 -4.84 -10.28
N LEU A 123 -3.66 -5.61 -9.54
CA LEU A 123 -3.64 -5.60 -8.07
C LEU A 123 -2.32 -6.12 -7.51
N VAL A 124 -1.80 -7.25 -8.00
CA VAL A 124 -0.54 -7.84 -7.52
C VAL A 124 0.67 -6.91 -7.79
N ARG A 125 0.62 -6.11 -8.85
CA ARG A 125 1.72 -5.21 -9.27
C ARG A 125 1.49 -3.74 -8.94
N SER A 126 0.50 -3.45 -8.10
CA SER A 126 0.18 -2.07 -7.73
C SER A 126 1.34 -1.42 -6.96
N PRO A 127 1.75 -0.19 -7.31
CA PRO A 127 2.84 0.50 -6.60
C PRO A 127 2.48 0.89 -5.16
N ALA A 128 1.19 0.84 -4.80
CA ALA A 128 0.67 1.09 -3.47
C ALA A 128 0.13 -0.20 -2.82
N PHE A 129 0.73 -1.34 -3.15
CA PHE A 129 0.32 -2.63 -2.58
C PHE A 129 0.45 -2.64 -1.05
N GLY A 130 -0.53 -3.23 -0.40
CA GLY A 130 -0.53 -3.45 1.03
C GLY A 130 -1.61 -4.44 1.44
N ILE A 131 -1.96 -4.40 2.73
CA ILE A 131 -2.90 -5.35 3.33
C ILE A 131 -4.30 -5.28 2.69
N ARG A 132 -4.71 -4.11 2.16
CA ARG A 132 -6.04 -3.94 1.53
C ARG A 132 -6.12 -4.66 0.19
N GLU A 133 -5.05 -4.64 -0.56
CA GLU A 133 -4.89 -5.25 -1.87
C GLU A 133 -4.70 -6.76 -1.70
N ALA A 134 -3.94 -7.17 -0.69
CA ALA A 134 -3.82 -8.58 -0.31
C ALA A 134 -5.19 -9.19 0.07
N VAL A 135 -6.02 -8.48 0.85
CA VAL A 135 -7.39 -8.92 1.16
C VAL A 135 -8.25 -8.95 -0.10
N ALA A 136 -8.17 -7.95 -0.97
CA ALA A 136 -8.89 -7.94 -2.25
C ALA A 136 -8.57 -9.17 -3.11
N LEU A 137 -7.28 -9.51 -3.21
CA LEU A 137 -6.82 -10.68 -3.94
C LEU A 137 -7.33 -11.98 -3.29
N ALA A 138 -7.40 -12.04 -1.96
CA ALA A 138 -7.97 -13.19 -1.26
C ALA A 138 -9.49 -13.32 -1.50
N ASP A 139 -10.22 -12.21 -1.57
CA ASP A 139 -11.67 -12.18 -1.88
C ASP A 139 -11.98 -12.61 -3.32
N LEU A 140 -11.04 -12.40 -4.26
CA LEU A 140 -11.12 -12.93 -5.64
C LEU A 140 -10.93 -14.46 -5.71
N GLY A 141 -10.53 -15.08 -4.60
CA GLY A 141 -10.46 -16.53 -4.44
C GLY A 141 -9.20 -17.17 -5.04
N PRO A 142 -9.19 -18.51 -5.16
CA PRO A 142 -7.99 -19.28 -5.50
C PRO A 142 -7.33 -18.93 -6.84
N ALA A 143 -8.05 -18.29 -7.75
CA ALA A 143 -7.51 -17.85 -9.05
C ALA A 143 -6.44 -16.76 -8.93
N ALA A 144 -6.38 -16.04 -7.81
CA ALA A 144 -5.36 -15.01 -7.56
C ALA A 144 -4.01 -15.59 -7.12
N MET A 145 -4.00 -16.77 -6.49
CA MET A 145 -2.78 -17.37 -5.93
C MET A 145 -1.67 -17.57 -6.98
N PRO A 146 -1.92 -18.12 -8.19
CA PRO A 146 -0.84 -18.34 -9.16
C PRO A 146 -0.08 -17.07 -9.55
N GLN A 147 -0.75 -15.91 -9.60
CA GLN A 147 -0.09 -14.65 -9.93
C GLN A 147 0.71 -14.09 -8.76
N ALA A 148 0.18 -14.19 -7.54
CA ALA A 148 0.92 -13.83 -6.33
C ALA A 148 2.16 -14.74 -6.16
N LEU A 149 2.03 -16.04 -6.41
CA LEU A 149 3.15 -17.00 -6.45
C LEU A 149 4.16 -16.61 -7.51
N GLN A 150 3.73 -16.36 -8.75
CA GLN A 150 4.62 -15.98 -9.84
C GLN A 150 5.45 -14.73 -9.48
N VAL A 151 4.82 -13.72 -8.90
CA VAL A 151 5.52 -12.50 -8.46
C VAL A 151 6.45 -12.78 -7.28
N ALA A 152 6.01 -13.58 -6.32
CA ALA A 152 6.81 -13.97 -5.16
C ALA A 152 7.95 -14.95 -5.48
N THR A 153 8.03 -15.56 -6.66
CA THR A 153 9.11 -16.54 -6.97
C THR A 153 9.87 -16.21 -8.25
N SER A 154 9.43 -15.22 -9.03
CA SER A 154 10.10 -14.87 -10.28
C SER A 154 11.41 -14.12 -10.01
N PRO A 155 12.53 -14.54 -10.63
CA PRO A 155 13.81 -13.83 -10.50
C PRO A 155 13.78 -12.44 -11.18
N GLU A 156 12.80 -12.18 -12.05
CA GLU A 156 12.62 -10.90 -12.72
C GLU A 156 11.85 -9.89 -11.84
N SER A 157 11.27 -10.34 -10.73
CA SER A 157 10.50 -9.47 -9.83
C SER A 157 11.44 -8.69 -8.91
N GLY A 158 11.25 -7.38 -8.85
CA GLY A 158 11.95 -6.52 -7.89
C GLY A 158 11.55 -6.84 -6.44
N GLY A 159 12.38 -6.43 -5.48
CA GLY A 159 12.26 -6.86 -4.08
C GLY A 159 10.96 -6.43 -3.40
N HIS A 160 10.44 -5.27 -3.78
CA HIS A 160 9.13 -4.79 -3.34
C HIS A 160 7.99 -5.69 -3.87
N LEU A 161 7.99 -6.03 -5.16
CA LEU A 161 7.00 -6.94 -5.74
C LEU A 161 7.05 -8.31 -5.08
N VAL A 162 8.24 -8.84 -4.83
CA VAL A 162 8.42 -10.10 -4.11
C VAL A 162 7.82 -10.01 -2.70
N ALA A 163 8.13 -8.95 -1.95
CA ALA A 163 7.57 -8.70 -0.62
C ALA A 163 6.04 -8.63 -0.66
N ASP A 164 5.48 -7.93 -1.65
CA ASP A 164 4.04 -7.78 -1.87
C ASP A 164 3.38 -9.12 -2.23
N GLY A 165 4.02 -9.91 -3.08
CA GLY A 165 3.59 -11.27 -3.41
C GLY A 165 3.54 -12.17 -2.17
N LEU A 166 4.60 -12.19 -1.36
CA LEU A 166 4.63 -12.97 -0.11
C LEU A 166 3.57 -12.51 0.89
N LEU A 167 3.35 -11.19 1.03
CA LEU A 167 2.26 -10.64 1.84
C LEU A 167 0.90 -11.11 1.32
N ALA A 168 0.67 -11.05 0.00
CA ALA A 168 -0.57 -11.50 -0.63
C ALA A 168 -0.85 -12.97 -0.32
N LEU A 169 0.14 -13.84 -0.52
CA LEU A 169 0.04 -15.28 -0.25
C LEU A 169 -0.30 -15.54 1.22
N ARG A 170 0.41 -14.89 2.15
CA ARG A 170 0.16 -15.02 3.59
C ARG A 170 -1.26 -14.62 3.96
N VAL A 171 -1.76 -13.51 3.42
CA VAL A 171 -3.14 -13.04 3.67
C VAL A 171 -4.17 -13.98 3.05
N MET A 172 -3.93 -14.52 1.86
CA MET A 172 -4.80 -15.53 1.25
C MET A 172 -4.98 -16.76 2.15
N VAL A 173 -3.88 -17.28 2.71
CA VAL A 173 -3.96 -18.42 3.65
C VAL A 173 -4.79 -18.07 4.89
N GLU A 174 -4.56 -16.90 5.50
CA GLU A 174 -5.34 -16.47 6.67
C GLU A 174 -6.84 -16.30 6.35
N VAL A 175 -7.17 -15.65 5.23
CA VAL A 175 -8.56 -15.38 4.84
C VAL A 175 -9.32 -16.66 4.48
N TRP A 176 -8.65 -17.64 3.85
CA TRP A 176 -9.27 -18.90 3.47
C TRP A 176 -9.38 -19.91 4.62
N GLY A 177 -8.96 -19.54 5.83
CA GLY A 177 -9.16 -20.35 7.03
C GLY A 177 -7.97 -21.22 7.43
N GLY A 178 -6.76 -20.89 6.96
CA GLY A 178 -5.52 -21.56 7.35
C GLY A 178 -4.99 -22.54 6.29
N PRO A 179 -3.81 -23.14 6.55
CA PRO A 179 -3.16 -24.07 5.63
C PRO A 179 -4.00 -25.33 5.35
N GLU A 180 -4.87 -25.74 6.28
CA GLU A 180 -5.74 -26.91 6.14
C GLU A 180 -6.84 -26.73 5.09
N ALA A 181 -7.17 -25.49 4.75
CA ALA A 181 -8.14 -25.17 3.71
C ALA A 181 -7.54 -25.26 2.30
N LEU A 182 -6.22 -25.42 2.17
CA LEU A 182 -5.52 -25.45 0.89
C LEU A 182 -5.45 -26.87 0.30
N PRO A 183 -5.58 -27.01 -1.03
CA PRO A 183 -5.13 -28.20 -1.72
C PRO A 183 -3.64 -28.49 -1.45
N ARG A 184 -3.27 -29.77 -1.33
CA ARG A 184 -1.92 -30.21 -0.94
C ARG A 184 -0.81 -29.69 -1.88
N ASP A 185 -1.10 -29.63 -3.18
CA ASP A 185 -0.22 -29.05 -4.20
C ASP A 185 0.01 -27.55 -3.95
N ARG A 186 -1.06 -26.79 -3.68
CA ARG A 186 -0.96 -25.37 -3.35
C ARG A 186 -0.22 -25.12 -2.04
N TYR A 187 -0.49 -25.92 -1.01
CA TYR A 187 0.26 -25.85 0.24
C TYR A 187 1.77 -26.00 0.01
N ARG A 188 2.18 -26.96 -0.83
CA ARG A 188 3.60 -27.18 -1.15
C ARG A 188 4.21 -26.01 -1.91
N GLU A 189 3.51 -25.45 -2.91
CA GLU A 189 3.99 -24.27 -3.63
C GLU A 189 4.23 -23.08 -2.69
N LEU A 190 3.37 -22.90 -1.68
CA LEU A 190 3.56 -21.85 -0.66
C LEU A 190 4.74 -22.14 0.26
N VAL A 191 4.93 -23.42 0.65
CA VAL A 191 6.09 -23.83 1.45
C VAL A 191 7.38 -23.57 0.68
N ASP A 192 7.44 -23.97 -0.59
CA ASP A 192 8.59 -23.75 -1.46
C ASP A 192 8.84 -22.25 -1.67
N ALA A 193 7.77 -21.45 -1.83
CA ALA A 193 7.88 -20.00 -1.94
C ALA A 193 8.46 -19.38 -0.65
N ALA A 194 8.04 -19.79 0.54
CA ALA A 194 8.63 -19.29 1.79
C ALA A 194 10.09 -19.76 1.98
N ALA A 195 10.36 -21.05 1.72
CA ALA A 195 11.70 -21.65 1.84
C ALA A 195 12.74 -20.96 0.95
N LEU A 196 12.34 -20.55 -0.27
CA LEU A 196 13.19 -19.82 -1.22
C LEU A 196 13.87 -18.59 -0.59
N TYR A 197 13.21 -17.93 0.36
CA TYR A 197 13.72 -16.74 1.05
C TYR A 197 14.38 -17.06 2.39
N LEU A 198 13.93 -18.12 3.07
CA LEU A 198 14.43 -18.50 4.38
C LEU A 198 15.74 -19.29 4.31
N ASP A 199 15.96 -20.10 3.27
CA ASP A 199 17.16 -20.96 3.15
C ASP A 199 18.40 -20.22 2.68
N GLY A 200 18.22 -19.01 2.17
CA GLY A 200 19.30 -18.14 1.75
C GLY A 200 19.04 -17.58 0.36
N PRO A 201 19.25 -16.27 0.17
CA PRO A 201 18.96 -15.64 -1.11
C PRO A 201 19.82 -16.18 -2.29
N GLY A 202 21.00 -16.73 -2.01
CA GLY A 202 21.98 -17.04 -3.07
C GLY A 202 22.37 -15.79 -3.88
N GLU A 203 22.99 -15.99 -5.04
CA GLU A 203 23.40 -14.89 -5.95
C GLU A 203 22.22 -14.07 -6.48
N ARG A 204 21.00 -14.63 -6.47
CA ARG A 204 19.77 -14.04 -7.01
C ARG A 204 19.34 -12.70 -6.37
N TYR A 205 19.89 -12.32 -5.22
CA TYR A 205 19.42 -11.14 -4.46
C TYR A 205 20.45 -10.04 -4.32
N ALA A 206 21.69 -10.25 -4.79
CA ALA A 206 22.65 -9.15 -4.89
C ALA A 206 22.06 -8.00 -5.74
N GLU A 207 21.25 -8.34 -6.74
CA GLU A 207 20.50 -7.39 -7.56
C GLU A 207 19.35 -6.73 -6.80
N LEU A 208 18.64 -7.46 -5.93
CA LEU A 208 17.57 -6.94 -5.09
C LEU A 208 18.05 -5.90 -4.07
N THR A 209 19.29 -6.05 -3.58
CA THR A 209 19.92 -5.13 -2.61
C THR A 209 20.45 -3.83 -3.21
N SER A 210 20.56 -3.73 -4.54
CA SER A 210 21.36 -2.66 -5.18
C SER A 210 20.62 -1.33 -5.41
N SER A 211 19.28 -1.30 -5.38
CA SER A 211 18.54 -0.14 -5.93
C SER A 211 17.23 0.24 -5.25
N SER A 212 16.77 -0.47 -4.23
CA SER A 212 15.44 -0.21 -3.66
C SER A 212 15.47 0.03 -2.15
N MET A 213 14.76 1.09 -1.74
CA MET A 213 14.44 1.42 -0.34
C MET A 213 13.83 0.23 0.43
N TRP A 214 13.26 -0.73 -0.31
CA TRP A 214 12.74 -2.00 0.15
C TRP A 214 13.83 -3.07 0.17
N ARG A 215 14.63 -3.07 1.23
CA ARG A 215 15.72 -4.02 1.40
C ARG A 215 15.20 -5.42 1.77
N ILE A 216 16.09 -6.40 1.64
CA ILE A 216 15.92 -7.82 1.96
C ILE A 216 15.12 -8.10 3.26
N GLY A 217 15.22 -7.23 4.27
CA GLY A 217 14.46 -7.36 5.51
C GLY A 217 12.93 -7.40 5.33
N ALA A 218 12.34 -6.65 4.39
CA ALA A 218 10.90 -6.69 4.14
C ALA A 218 10.46 -8.04 3.55
N VAL A 219 11.19 -8.51 2.55
CA VAL A 219 10.99 -9.82 1.92
C VAL A 219 11.10 -10.94 2.96
N LEU A 220 12.18 -10.92 3.75
CA LEU A 220 12.41 -11.92 4.79
C LEU A 220 11.32 -11.88 5.87
N GLY A 221 10.88 -10.68 6.26
CA GLY A 221 9.79 -10.51 7.21
C GLY A 221 8.48 -11.15 6.75
N TRP A 222 8.12 -11.01 5.47
CA TRP A 222 6.92 -11.66 4.93
C TRP A 222 7.09 -13.15 4.70
N ALA A 223 8.29 -13.62 4.35
CA ALA A 223 8.58 -15.06 4.30
C ALA A 223 8.45 -15.72 5.68
N ILE A 224 8.92 -15.04 6.74
CA ILE A 224 8.74 -15.48 8.14
C ILE A 224 7.26 -15.57 8.49
N ASP A 225 6.47 -14.54 8.16
CA ASP A 225 5.03 -14.55 8.43
C ASP A 225 4.30 -15.66 7.68
N LEU A 226 4.62 -15.85 6.39
CA LEU A 226 4.04 -16.92 5.58
C LEU A 226 4.39 -18.29 6.18
N ALA A 227 5.65 -18.52 6.55
CA ALA A 227 6.09 -19.73 7.23
C ALA A 227 5.33 -19.97 8.56
N GLY A 228 5.14 -18.91 9.35
CA GLY A 228 4.38 -18.96 10.61
C GLY A 228 2.93 -19.39 10.40
N VAL A 229 2.27 -18.85 9.38
CA VAL A 229 0.87 -19.21 9.05
C VAL A 229 0.77 -20.62 8.47
N LEU A 230 1.76 -21.07 7.68
CA LEU A 230 1.77 -22.41 7.08
C LEU A 230 2.04 -23.53 8.10
N GLY A 231 2.80 -23.25 9.16
CA GLY A 231 3.11 -24.21 10.22
C GLY A 231 3.88 -25.45 9.75
N ASP A 232 4.54 -25.40 8.58
CA ASP A 232 5.31 -26.52 8.05
C ASP A 232 6.51 -26.86 8.97
N PRO A 233 6.76 -28.14 9.30
CA PRO A 233 7.86 -28.51 10.20
C PRO A 233 9.25 -28.10 9.72
N GLY A 234 9.51 -28.13 8.41
CA GLY A 234 10.79 -27.71 7.84
C GLY A 234 10.98 -26.20 7.95
N LEU A 235 9.95 -25.43 7.60
CA LEU A 235 9.96 -23.98 7.79
C LEU A 235 10.07 -23.61 9.27
N ARG A 236 9.41 -24.34 10.16
CA ARG A 236 9.49 -24.13 11.61
C ARG A 236 10.92 -24.29 12.12
N ALA A 237 11.62 -25.35 11.73
CA ALA A 237 13.03 -25.53 12.09
C ALA A 237 13.89 -24.35 11.62
N ARG A 238 13.60 -23.84 10.41
CA ARG A 238 14.30 -22.67 9.88
C ARG A 238 14.00 -21.38 10.67
N LEU A 239 12.76 -21.19 11.10
CA LEU A 239 12.40 -20.08 11.99
C LEU A 239 13.10 -20.19 13.35
N GLU A 240 13.29 -21.40 13.88
CA GLU A 240 14.03 -21.63 15.15
C GLU A 240 15.49 -21.19 15.02
N GLU A 241 16.15 -21.49 13.90
CA GLU A 241 17.51 -21.02 13.61
C GLU A 241 17.59 -19.49 13.51
N ILE A 242 16.66 -18.86 12.77
CA ILE A 242 16.60 -17.40 12.62
C ILE A 242 16.37 -16.73 13.99
N ALA A 243 15.44 -17.24 14.79
CA ALA A 243 15.12 -16.69 16.10
C ALA A 243 16.30 -16.81 17.09
N ALA A 244 17.08 -17.88 17.00
CA ALA A 244 18.16 -18.18 17.94
C ALA A 244 19.50 -17.51 17.60
N ASP A 245 19.84 -17.35 16.31
CA ASP A 245 21.18 -16.94 15.89
C ASP A 245 21.21 -15.74 14.94
N ARG A 246 21.79 -14.63 15.44
CA ARG A 246 22.00 -13.41 14.66
C ARG A 246 22.88 -13.64 13.44
N ALA A 247 23.84 -14.57 13.51
CA ALA A 247 24.71 -14.91 12.41
C ALA A 247 23.93 -15.58 11.26
N VAL A 248 22.94 -16.41 11.58
CA VAL A 248 22.03 -17.01 10.59
C VAL A 248 21.27 -15.91 9.86
N THR A 249 20.64 -14.97 10.58
CA THR A 249 19.90 -13.87 9.95
C THR A 249 20.82 -12.97 9.10
N ARG A 250 22.03 -12.68 9.56
CA ARG A 250 23.02 -11.91 8.78
C ARG A 250 23.49 -12.64 7.54
N ALA A 251 23.63 -13.98 7.59
CA ALA A 251 23.97 -14.79 6.44
C ALA A 251 22.88 -14.76 5.35
N LEU A 252 21.65 -14.35 5.69
CA LEU A 252 20.58 -14.07 4.73
C LEU A 252 20.71 -12.69 4.05
N GLY A 253 21.81 -11.97 4.28
CA GLY A 253 22.09 -10.68 3.65
C GLY A 253 21.52 -9.47 4.39
N VAL A 254 20.93 -9.68 5.57
CA VAL A 254 20.38 -8.58 6.39
C VAL A 254 21.50 -7.85 7.13
N THR A 255 21.54 -6.53 6.98
CA THR A 255 22.50 -5.64 7.64
C THR A 255 21.84 -4.82 8.74
N GLU A 256 22.65 -4.23 9.64
CA GLU A 256 22.13 -3.33 10.69
C GLU A 256 21.56 -2.02 10.15
N GLU A 257 21.90 -1.68 8.91
CA GLU A 257 21.41 -0.49 8.22
C GLU A 257 20.07 -0.74 7.53
N ASP A 258 19.57 -1.99 7.53
CA ASP A 258 18.32 -2.32 6.89
C ASP A 258 17.12 -1.70 7.63
N PRO A 259 16.07 -1.28 6.91
CA PRO A 259 14.86 -0.72 7.51
C PRO A 259 14.22 -1.64 8.55
N ILE A 260 14.37 -2.96 8.37
CA ILE A 260 13.99 -3.96 9.35
C ILE A 260 15.29 -4.60 9.86
N PRO A 261 15.73 -4.25 11.08
CA PRO A 261 16.99 -4.72 11.61
C PRO A 261 16.92 -6.22 11.94
N VAL A 262 18.09 -6.85 12.04
CA VAL A 262 18.23 -8.27 12.36
C VAL A 262 17.40 -8.66 13.59
N LEU A 263 17.48 -7.88 14.67
CA LEU A 263 16.78 -8.19 15.92
C LEU A 263 15.26 -8.21 15.76
N ASP A 264 14.70 -7.35 14.90
CA ASP A 264 13.26 -7.33 14.63
C ASP A 264 12.84 -8.59 13.86
N LEU A 265 13.67 -9.07 12.94
CA LEU A 265 13.42 -10.34 12.23
C LEU A 265 13.54 -11.56 13.14
N GLN A 266 14.50 -11.57 14.07
CA GLN A 266 14.58 -12.63 15.08
C GLN A 266 13.36 -12.62 16.01
N ALA A 267 12.94 -11.44 16.47
CA ALA A 267 11.74 -11.30 17.29
C ALA A 267 10.47 -11.74 16.53
N ARG A 268 10.37 -11.40 15.24
CA ARG A 268 9.27 -11.82 14.37
C ARG A 268 9.25 -13.34 14.16
N ALA A 269 10.40 -13.98 13.95
CA ALA A 269 10.50 -15.43 13.87
C ALA A 269 10.10 -16.11 15.20
N ALA A 270 10.55 -15.57 16.33
CA ALA A 270 10.15 -16.06 17.66
C ALA A 270 8.64 -15.92 17.90
N ALA A 271 8.04 -14.80 17.49
CA ALA A 271 6.60 -14.57 17.57
C ALA A 271 5.84 -15.59 16.71
N ALA A 272 6.27 -15.80 15.46
CA ALA A 272 5.68 -16.82 14.58
C ALA A 272 5.75 -18.24 15.20
N LEU A 273 6.89 -18.60 15.82
CA LEU A 273 7.05 -19.89 16.51
C LEU A 273 6.15 -20.07 17.72
N ALA A 274 5.81 -18.97 18.39
CA ALA A 274 4.87 -18.91 19.51
C ALA A 274 3.40 -18.96 19.05
N GLY A 275 3.14 -19.01 17.74
CA GLY A 275 1.80 -18.89 17.18
C GLY A 275 1.23 -17.49 17.32
N GLU A 276 2.08 -16.49 17.59
CA GLU A 276 1.64 -15.10 17.54
C GLU A 276 1.33 -14.77 16.10
N PRO A 277 0.14 -14.23 15.87
CA PRO A 277 -0.31 -14.11 14.53
C PRO A 277 0.19 -12.79 13.90
N PRO A 278 0.54 -12.81 12.61
CA PRO A 278 1.43 -11.82 12.03
C PRO A 278 0.75 -10.45 11.83
N ASN A 279 1.53 -9.35 11.79
CA ASN A 279 1.03 -7.99 11.54
C ASN A 279 1.49 -7.44 10.17
N PRO A 280 0.68 -6.60 9.49
CA PRO A 280 -0.69 -6.18 9.85
C PRO A 280 -1.68 -7.32 9.63
N ARG A 281 -2.87 -7.19 10.22
CA ARG A 281 -3.91 -8.22 10.18
C ARG A 281 -4.94 -7.99 9.07
N PRO A 282 -5.44 -9.03 8.39
CA PRO A 282 -6.56 -8.88 7.47
C PRO A 282 -7.79 -8.24 8.14
N GLU A 283 -8.08 -8.59 9.41
CA GLU A 283 -9.20 -7.99 10.15
C GLU A 283 -9.03 -6.49 10.44
N SER A 284 -7.82 -5.94 10.37
CA SER A 284 -7.55 -4.51 10.59
C SER A 284 -8.06 -3.62 9.44
N VAL A 285 -8.44 -4.22 8.31
CA VAL A 285 -8.84 -3.55 7.07
C VAL A 285 -10.36 -3.37 6.92
N ARG A 286 -11.17 -3.88 7.86
CA ARG A 286 -12.63 -3.87 7.73
C ARG A 286 -13.20 -2.45 7.52
N PRO A 287 -14.28 -2.29 6.73
CA PRO A 287 -14.78 -0.98 6.31
C PRO A 287 -15.16 -0.13 7.53
N GLY A 288 -14.55 1.05 7.66
CA GLY A 288 -14.77 1.99 8.76
C GLY A 288 -13.53 2.32 9.59
N GLY A 289 -12.43 1.58 9.43
CA GLY A 289 -11.13 1.96 9.97
C GLY A 289 -10.47 3.04 9.12
N ALA A 290 -10.47 4.29 9.58
CA ALA A 290 -9.50 5.27 9.08
C ALA A 290 -8.08 4.79 9.45
N PHE A 291 -7.09 5.08 8.59
CA PHE A 291 -5.62 4.94 8.71
C PHE A 291 -5.04 4.05 7.59
N TYR A 292 -4.00 4.43 6.85
CA TYR A 292 -2.87 5.34 7.12
C TYR A 292 -2.85 6.59 6.22
N ARG A 293 -2.93 7.78 6.82
CA ARG A 293 -2.35 9.00 6.24
C ARG A 293 -1.02 9.19 6.96
N ASN A 294 0.08 9.28 6.23
CA ASN A 294 1.41 9.55 6.78
C ASN A 294 1.35 10.77 7.72
N GLY A 295 1.81 10.60 8.97
CA GLY A 295 2.16 11.69 9.86
C GLY A 295 1.29 11.84 11.12
N ARG A 296 1.90 11.48 12.25
CA ARG A 296 1.52 11.77 13.65
C ARG A 296 0.24 11.12 14.17
N ASP A 297 0.46 10.20 15.11
CA ASP A 297 -0.49 9.95 16.20
C ASP A 297 -0.86 11.31 16.86
N PRO A 298 -2.14 11.76 16.82
CA PRO A 298 -2.55 12.97 17.50
C PRO A 298 -2.54 12.83 19.03
N ARG A 299 -2.25 11.64 19.57
CA ARG A 299 -2.22 11.37 21.02
C ARG A 299 -0.83 11.22 21.62
N GLY A 300 0.24 11.26 20.82
CA GLY A 300 1.62 11.36 21.33
C GLY A 300 2.00 10.38 22.45
N ARG A 301 1.43 9.16 22.46
CA ARG A 301 1.75 8.19 23.52
C ARG A 301 2.73 7.15 23.01
N SER A 302 4.01 7.46 23.15
CA SER A 302 5.07 6.45 23.22
C SER A 302 4.74 5.50 24.37
N ARG A 303 4.31 4.27 24.07
CA ARG A 303 4.35 3.18 25.06
C ARG A 303 5.80 2.71 25.17
N ARG A 304 6.59 3.41 25.99
CA ARG A 304 7.73 2.81 26.69
C ARG A 304 7.18 2.05 27.88
N THR A 305 6.99 0.75 27.75
CA THR A 305 6.98 -0.16 28.90
C THR A 305 8.41 -0.66 29.10
N LEU A 306 9.14 0.00 30.00
CA LEU A 306 10.32 -0.58 30.64
C LEU A 306 9.82 -1.54 31.74
N PRO A 307 10.44 -2.72 31.93
CA PRO A 307 10.11 -3.58 33.05
C PRO A 307 10.56 -2.93 34.37
N GLY A 308 9.64 -2.96 35.33
CA GLY A 308 9.75 -2.32 36.63
C GLY A 308 10.92 -2.82 37.47
N GLY A 309 11.51 -1.87 38.20
CA GLY A 309 12.48 -2.13 39.25
C GLY A 309 11.86 -2.93 40.40
N VAL A 310 12.63 -3.92 40.86
CA VAL A 310 12.37 -4.63 42.11
C VAL A 310 12.79 -3.72 43.26
N GLY A 311 11.80 -3.35 44.08
CA GLY A 311 12.03 -2.69 45.35
C GLY A 311 12.57 -3.66 46.40
N ILE A 312 13.59 -3.21 47.12
CA ILE A 312 14.12 -3.84 48.34
C ILE A 312 13.19 -3.50 49.50
N ALA A 313 12.75 -4.52 50.25
CA ALA A 313 12.35 -4.43 51.65
C ALA A 313 12.43 -5.82 52.29
N GLY A 314 13.24 -5.95 53.35
CA GLY A 314 13.44 -7.18 54.14
C GLY A 314 14.91 -7.47 54.40
#